data_AF-A0A954WA62-F1
#
_entry.id   AF-A0A954WA62-F1
#
_cell.length_a   1.000
_cell.length_b   1.000
_cell.length_c   1.000
_cell.angle_alpha   90.00
_cell.angle_beta   90.00
_cell.angle_gamma   90.00
#
_symmetry.space_group_name_H-M   'P 1'
#
loop_
_entity.id
_entity.type
_entity.pdbx_description
1 polymer ?
#
loop_
_entity_poly.entity_id
_entity_poly.type
_entity_poly.pdbx_seq_one_letter_code
_entity_poly.pdbx_strand_id
1 'polypeptide(L)'
;FHADNSSEIREYYGEMERLDRDNSEPARIEVASLRGQVAKRESEQKGKLRGWLTKVEEMGANYETDLNALATERQASRGEFHLGKPGRRFMDSEWIDGAVRYFDLTIGLLLIVGLFTRFVAVAGAVFLGSIVLTQPPWVADAAPTYYQVNLMLALLVLAAVGAGRFAGLDFLLGALRHRCCPPKQETK
;
A
#
# COMPACT_ATOMS: atom_id res chain seq x y z
N PHE A 1 -12.27 29.60 3.52
CA PHE A 1 -12.07 28.24 2.97
C PHE A 1 -13.27 27.77 2.12
N HIS A 2 -14.41 27.36 2.71
CA HIS A 2 -15.53 26.83 1.92
C HIS A 2 -16.12 27.85 0.93
N ALA A 3 -16.24 29.13 1.31
CA ALA A 3 -16.73 30.18 0.40
C ALA A 3 -15.79 30.34 -0.81
N ASP A 4 -14.48 30.41 -0.55
CA ASP A 4 -13.45 30.68 -1.56
C ASP A 4 -13.23 29.51 -2.54
N ASN A 5 -13.44 28.27 -2.09
CA ASN A 5 -13.22 27.05 -2.89
C ASN A 5 -14.54 26.38 -3.34
N SER A 6 -15.70 27.02 -3.12
CA SER A 6 -17.02 26.40 -3.35
C SER A 6 -17.31 26.04 -4.81
N SER A 7 -16.73 26.76 -5.76
CA SER A 7 -16.81 26.46 -7.20
C SER A 7 -15.93 25.27 -7.57
N GLU A 8 -14.68 25.26 -7.11
CA GLU A 8 -13.73 24.18 -7.38
C GLU A 8 -14.15 22.87 -6.74
N ILE A 9 -14.72 22.92 -5.52
CA ILE A 9 -15.25 21.74 -4.83
C ILE A 9 -16.44 21.14 -5.60
N ARG A 10 -17.34 21.99 -6.14
CA ARG A 10 -18.45 21.52 -6.98
C ARG A 10 -17.97 20.92 -8.29
N GLU A 11 -16.98 21.55 -8.92
CA GLU A 11 -16.34 21.02 -10.12
C GLU A 11 -15.71 19.65 -9.82
N TYR A 12 -14.98 19.51 -8.72
CA TYR A 12 -14.40 18.24 -8.28
C TYR A 12 -15.44 17.14 -8.10
N TYR A 13 -16.57 17.40 -7.44
CA TYR A 13 -17.64 16.40 -7.33
C TYR A 13 -18.24 16.03 -8.70
N GLY A 14 -18.37 17.00 -9.60
CA GLY A 14 -18.80 16.73 -10.98
C GLY A 14 -17.77 15.95 -11.79
N GLU A 15 -16.47 16.18 -11.57
CA GLU A 15 -15.40 15.40 -12.18
C GLU A 15 -15.33 13.97 -11.61
N MET A 16 -15.63 13.76 -10.32
CA MET A 16 -15.74 12.44 -9.70
C MET A 16 -16.88 11.62 -10.33
N GLU A 17 -18.06 12.21 -10.49
CA GLU A 17 -19.21 11.54 -11.13
C GLU A 17 -18.91 11.16 -12.60
N ARG A 18 -18.11 11.98 -13.29
CA ARG A 18 -17.63 11.66 -14.64
C ARG A 18 -16.64 10.50 -14.64
N LEU A 19 -15.75 10.43 -13.65
CA LEU A 19 -14.81 9.31 -13.50
C LEU A 19 -15.53 8.01 -13.18
N ASP A 20 -16.52 8.03 -12.30
CA ASP A 20 -17.33 6.85 -11.98
C ASP A 20 -18.05 6.33 -13.23
N ARG A 21 -18.62 7.24 -14.03
CA ARG A 21 -19.22 6.88 -15.32
C ARG A 21 -18.18 6.34 -16.31
N ASP A 22 -17.02 6.98 -16.44
CA ASP A 22 -15.95 6.51 -17.33
C ASP A 22 -15.42 5.12 -16.88
N ASN A 23 -15.40 4.83 -15.58
CA ASN A 23 -15.05 3.53 -15.00
C ASN A 23 -16.14 2.47 -15.21
N SER A 24 -17.41 2.87 -15.40
CA SER A 24 -18.49 1.92 -15.72
C SER A 24 -18.52 1.46 -17.19
N GLU A 25 -17.76 2.11 -18.08
CA GLU A 25 -17.70 1.75 -19.51
C GLU A 25 -16.63 0.67 -19.79
N PRO A 26 -17.02 -0.58 -20.15
CA PRO A 26 -16.06 -1.69 -20.34
C PRO A 26 -15.02 -1.40 -21.44
N ALA A 27 -15.41 -0.65 -22.48
CA ALA A 27 -14.51 -0.25 -23.56
C ALA A 27 -13.33 0.63 -23.10
N ARG A 28 -13.47 1.38 -22.00
CA ARG A 28 -12.40 2.24 -21.46
C ARG A 28 -11.42 1.48 -20.56
N ILE A 29 -11.87 0.38 -19.96
CA ILE A 29 -11.06 -0.50 -19.13
C ILE A 29 -10.18 -1.41 -20.00
N GLU A 30 -10.72 -1.90 -21.12
CA GLU A 30 -10.03 -2.85 -22.00
C GLU A 30 -8.91 -2.21 -22.84
N VAL A 31 -9.05 -0.92 -23.18
CA VAL A 31 -8.06 -0.22 -24.01
C VAL A 31 -6.99 0.43 -23.14
N ALA A 32 -5.75 -0.06 -23.24
CA ALA A 32 -4.62 0.39 -22.41
C ALA A 32 -4.38 1.91 -22.44
N SER A 33 -4.57 2.57 -23.59
CA SER A 33 -4.42 4.03 -23.70
C SER A 33 -5.54 4.82 -23.03
N LEU A 34 -6.76 4.29 -22.97
CA LEU A 34 -7.91 4.91 -22.30
C LEU A 34 -7.79 4.71 -20.79
N ARG A 35 -7.39 3.52 -20.36
CA ARG A 35 -7.09 3.22 -18.96
C ARG A 35 -6.00 4.13 -18.38
N GLY A 36 -4.94 4.41 -19.14
CA GLY A 36 -3.89 5.35 -18.73
C GLY A 36 -4.39 6.79 -18.56
N GLN A 37 -5.36 7.22 -19.38
CA GLN A 37 -5.98 8.55 -19.27
C GLN A 37 -6.89 8.67 -18.05
N VAL A 38 -7.67 7.64 -17.75
CA VAL A 38 -8.53 7.58 -16.56
C VAL A 38 -7.66 7.63 -15.29
N ALA A 39 -6.61 6.80 -15.22
CA ALA A 39 -5.67 6.79 -14.09
C ALA A 39 -4.98 8.16 -13.88
N LYS A 40 -4.63 8.85 -14.97
CA LYS A 40 -4.06 10.21 -14.89
C LYS A 40 -5.05 11.19 -14.27
N ARG A 41 -6.31 11.20 -14.73
CA ARG A 41 -7.36 12.08 -14.19
C ARG A 41 -7.65 11.80 -12.72
N GLU A 42 -7.70 10.53 -12.32
CA GLU A 42 -7.81 10.14 -10.91
C GLU A 42 -6.65 10.69 -10.06
N SER A 43 -5.42 10.63 -10.57
CA SER A 43 -4.25 11.16 -9.87
C SER A 43 -4.29 12.69 -9.71
N GLU A 44 -4.73 13.40 -10.75
CA GLU A 44 -4.89 14.85 -10.73
C GLU A 44 -5.94 15.28 -9.69
N GLN A 45 -7.07 14.58 -9.62
CA GLN A 45 -8.11 14.82 -8.62
C GLN A 45 -7.63 14.55 -7.19
N LYS A 46 -6.92 13.44 -6.96
CA LYS A 46 -6.29 13.17 -5.65
C LYS A 46 -5.30 14.28 -5.26
N GLY A 47 -4.57 14.84 -6.23
CA GLY A 47 -3.70 15.99 -6.03
C GLY A 47 -4.45 17.25 -5.58
N LYS A 48 -5.57 17.59 -6.23
CA LYS A 48 -6.44 18.72 -5.85
C LYS A 48 -6.97 18.55 -4.41
N LEU A 49 -7.50 17.37 -4.08
CA LEU A 49 -8.00 17.05 -2.73
C LEU A 49 -6.91 17.19 -1.67
N ARG A 50 -5.71 16.65 -1.94
CA ARG A 50 -4.56 16.74 -1.03
C ARG A 50 -4.16 18.20 -0.79
N GLY A 51 -4.14 19.03 -1.84
CA GLY A 51 -3.85 20.46 -1.72
C GLY A 51 -4.84 21.20 -0.80
N TRP A 52 -6.14 20.87 -0.90
CA TRP A 52 -7.16 21.40 -0.01
C TRP A 52 -7.01 20.91 1.43
N LEU A 53 -6.71 19.62 1.64
CA LEU A 53 -6.46 19.07 2.97
C LEU A 53 -5.24 19.74 3.63
N THR A 54 -4.16 19.98 2.88
CA THR A 54 -2.98 20.69 3.41
C THR A 54 -3.34 22.10 3.88
N LYS A 55 -4.16 22.86 3.13
CA LYS A 55 -4.63 24.18 3.56
C LYS A 55 -5.45 24.12 4.87
N VAL A 56 -6.28 23.09 5.03
CA VAL A 56 -7.07 22.88 6.25
C VAL A 56 -6.17 22.49 7.43
N GLU A 57 -5.16 21.66 7.20
CA GLU A 57 -4.17 21.29 8.22
C GLU A 57 -3.35 22.50 8.66
N GLU A 58 -2.95 23.36 7.73
CA GLU A 58 -2.25 24.61 8.02
C GLU A 58 -3.11 25.57 8.84
N MET A 59 -4.41 25.70 8.51
CA MET A 59 -5.35 26.47 9.33
C MET A 59 -5.46 25.91 10.75
N GLY A 60 -5.49 24.59 10.91
CA GLY A 60 -5.52 23.93 12.22
C GLY A 60 -4.25 24.19 13.04
N ALA A 61 -3.08 24.08 12.41
CA ALA A 61 -1.78 24.34 13.03
C ALA A 61 -1.62 25.81 13.47
N ASN A 62 -2.09 26.75 12.64
CA ASN A 62 -2.08 28.17 12.98
C ASN A 62 -3.00 28.46 14.16
N TYR A 63 -4.20 27.88 14.17
CA TYR A 63 -5.13 28.03 15.28
C TYR A 63 -4.58 27.43 16.59
N GLU A 64 -3.91 26.29 16.51
CA GLU A 64 -3.21 25.68 17.64
C GLU A 64 -2.10 26.58 18.19
N THR A 65 -1.33 27.19 17.29
CA THR A 65 -0.27 28.15 17.64
C THR A 65 -0.86 29.37 18.34
N ASP A 66 -1.94 29.95 17.80
CA ASP A 66 -2.61 31.12 18.39
C ASP A 66 -3.23 30.80 19.77
N LEU A 67 -3.80 29.60 19.92
CA LEU A 67 -4.33 29.13 21.21
C LEU A 67 -3.23 28.96 22.26
N ASN A 68 -2.11 28.37 21.88
CA ASN A 68 -0.96 28.20 22.77
C ASN A 68 -0.31 29.54 23.12
N ALA A 69 -0.33 30.53 22.21
CA ALA A 69 0.15 31.88 22.48
C ALA A 69 -0.73 32.65 23.49
N LEU A 70 -2.02 32.32 23.57
CA LEU A 70 -2.97 32.88 24.55
C LEU A 70 -2.97 32.12 25.89
N ALA A 71 -2.17 31.07 26.03
CA ALA A 71 -2.15 30.26 27.24
C ALA A 71 -1.60 31.04 28.44
N THR A 72 -2.32 30.96 29.58
CA THR A 72 -1.82 31.53 30.85
C THR A 72 -0.57 30.77 31.30
N GLU A 73 0.35 31.37 32.08
CA GLU A 73 1.55 30.70 32.60
C GLU A 73 1.27 29.34 33.28
N ARG A 74 0.15 29.23 34.02
CA ARG A 74 -0.30 27.96 34.63
C ARG A 74 -0.73 26.92 33.60
N GLN A 75 -1.25 27.32 32.44
CA GLN A 75 -1.66 26.43 31.37
C GLN A 75 -0.46 26.01 30.51
N ALA A 76 0.46 26.92 30.23
CA ALA A 76 1.73 26.62 29.55
C ALA A 76 2.56 25.58 30.33
N SER A 77 2.54 25.63 31.67
CA SER A 77 3.22 24.63 32.51
C SER A 77 2.62 23.21 32.44
N ARG A 78 1.40 23.05 31.91
CA ARG A 78 0.74 21.73 31.71
C ARG A 78 1.05 21.11 30.35
N GLY A 79 1.76 21.82 29.46
CA GLY A 79 2.10 21.37 28.12
C GLY A 79 1.26 22.07 27.04
N GLU A 80 1.75 22.00 25.80
CA GLU A 80 1.10 22.57 24.62
C GLU A 80 -0.21 21.82 24.31
N PHE A 81 -1.24 22.58 23.97
CA PHE A 81 -2.51 22.02 23.52
C PHE A 81 -2.37 21.63 22.05
N HIS A 82 -2.73 20.39 21.71
CA HIS A 82 -2.73 19.89 20.34
C HIS A 82 -4.16 19.56 19.89
N LEU A 83 -4.59 20.10 18.75
CA LEU A 83 -5.86 19.72 18.13
C LEU A 83 -5.70 18.36 17.45
N GLY A 84 -6.23 17.31 18.06
CA GLY A 84 -6.28 15.99 17.45
C GLY A 84 -7.11 16.02 16.16
N LYS A 85 -6.52 15.58 15.04
CA LYS A 85 -7.24 15.43 13.76
C LYS A 85 -8.44 14.47 13.94
N PRO A 86 -9.68 14.86 13.58
CA PRO A 86 -10.84 13.99 13.71
C PRO A 86 -10.69 12.79 12.76
N GLY A 87 -10.80 11.57 13.30
CA GLY A 87 -10.78 10.33 12.52
C GLY A 87 -9.59 9.39 12.76
N ARG A 88 -8.56 9.81 13.50
CA ARG A 88 -7.43 8.93 13.88
C ARG A 88 -7.84 7.91 14.93
N ARG A 89 -8.37 6.76 14.50
CA ARG A 89 -8.61 5.57 15.36
C ARG A 89 -7.34 4.72 15.45
N PHE A 90 -7.29 3.82 16.43
CA PHE A 90 -6.25 2.82 16.68
C PHE A 90 -6.15 1.76 15.56
N MET A 91 -5.81 2.20 14.33
CA MET A 91 -5.32 1.46 13.14
C MET A 91 -5.30 2.47 11.98
N ASP A 92 -4.51 3.53 12.16
CA ASP A 92 -4.48 4.66 11.21
C ASP A 92 -3.97 4.16 9.84
N SER A 93 -4.58 4.64 8.76
CA SER A 93 -4.29 4.18 7.39
C SER A 93 -2.80 4.31 7.05
N GLU A 94 -2.12 5.30 7.64
CA GLU A 94 -0.68 5.52 7.49
C GLU A 94 0.18 4.37 8.01
N TRP A 95 -0.24 3.69 9.09
CA TRP A 95 0.51 2.55 9.65
C TRP A 95 0.36 1.30 8.77
N ILE A 96 -0.85 1.05 8.28
CA ILE A 96 -1.14 -0.07 7.37
C ILE A 96 -0.39 0.13 6.04
N ASP A 97 -0.45 1.34 5.46
CA ASP A 97 0.26 1.68 4.24
C ASP A 97 1.79 1.51 4.39
N GLY A 98 2.33 1.88 5.55
CA GLY A 98 3.73 1.68 5.88
C GLY A 98 4.09 0.20 6.03
N ALA A 99 3.32 -0.56 6.80
CA ALA A 99 3.56 -1.98 7.07
C ALA A 99 3.54 -2.82 5.79
N VAL A 100 2.54 -2.61 4.93
CA VAL A 100 2.42 -3.29 3.62
C VAL A 100 3.64 -2.98 2.75
N ARG A 101 4.02 -1.69 2.66
CA ARG A 101 5.18 -1.27 1.86
C ARG A 101 6.48 -1.95 2.29
N TYR A 102 6.76 -1.99 3.60
CA TYR A 102 7.97 -2.63 4.11
C TYR A 102 7.93 -4.14 3.99
N PHE A 103 6.76 -4.76 4.15
CA PHE A 103 6.56 -6.19 3.95
C PHE A 103 6.89 -6.60 2.51
N ASP A 104 6.27 -5.96 1.51
CA ASP A 104 6.50 -6.26 0.10
C ASP A 104 7.96 -6.02 -0.32
N LEU A 105 8.57 -4.92 0.14
CA LEU A 105 9.98 -4.62 -0.12
C LEU A 105 10.90 -5.70 0.45
N THR A 106 10.63 -6.14 1.68
CA THR A 106 11.43 -7.17 2.36
C THR A 106 11.32 -8.50 1.65
N ILE A 107 10.09 -8.93 1.28
CA ILE A 107 9.86 -10.16 0.51
C ILE A 107 10.60 -10.11 -0.82
N GLY A 108 10.45 -9.03 -1.58
CA GLY A 108 11.14 -8.85 -2.86
C GLY A 108 12.66 -8.94 -2.71
N LEU A 109 13.23 -8.28 -1.70
CA LEU A 109 14.66 -8.32 -1.43
C LEU A 109 15.14 -9.73 -1.07
N LEU A 110 14.42 -10.45 -0.20
CA LEU A 110 14.78 -11.82 0.19
C LEU A 110 14.72 -12.78 -1.00
N LEU A 111 13.76 -12.61 -1.92
CA LEU A 111 13.65 -13.40 -3.15
C LEU A 111 14.80 -13.10 -4.12
N ILE A 112 15.23 -11.84 -4.25
CA ILE A 112 16.38 -11.46 -5.08
C ILE A 112 17.68 -12.05 -4.52
N VAL A 113 17.89 -11.95 -3.21
CA VAL A 113 19.07 -12.53 -2.53
C VAL A 113 19.04 -14.05 -2.54
N GLY A 114 17.86 -14.66 -2.66
CA GLY A 114 17.71 -16.10 -2.65
C GLY A 114 17.79 -16.71 -1.24
N LEU A 115 17.29 -16.00 -0.22
CA LEU A 115 17.27 -16.43 1.17
C LEU A 115 15.84 -16.79 1.61
N PHE A 116 15.65 -17.96 2.21
CA PHE A 116 14.37 -18.56 2.56
C PHE A 116 13.33 -18.55 1.43
N THR A 117 13.75 -18.74 0.17
CA THR A 117 12.92 -18.45 -1.01
C THR A 117 11.57 -19.16 -0.99
N ARG A 118 11.52 -20.40 -0.49
CA ARG A 118 10.27 -21.17 -0.41
C ARG A 118 9.27 -20.56 0.58
N PHE A 119 9.73 -20.20 1.78
CA PHE A 119 8.85 -19.61 2.80
C PHE A 119 8.42 -18.20 2.40
N VAL A 120 9.36 -17.41 1.87
CA VAL A 120 9.12 -16.03 1.44
C VAL A 120 8.16 -16.00 0.25
N ALA A 121 8.32 -16.91 -0.73
CA ALA A 121 7.41 -17.00 -1.87
C ALA A 121 5.99 -17.42 -1.45
N VAL A 122 5.85 -18.37 -0.52
CA VAL A 122 4.53 -18.75 0.02
C VAL A 122 3.89 -17.59 0.79
N ALA A 123 4.66 -16.88 1.64
CA ALA A 123 4.16 -15.72 2.38
C ALA A 123 3.66 -14.62 1.43
N GLY A 124 4.43 -14.31 0.37
CA GLY A 124 4.02 -13.36 -0.66
C GLY A 124 2.79 -13.82 -1.45
N ALA A 125 2.70 -15.12 -1.78
CA ALA A 125 1.53 -15.68 -2.46
C ALA A 125 0.26 -15.60 -1.59
N VAL A 126 0.36 -15.91 -0.29
CA VAL A 126 -0.77 -15.79 0.64
C VAL A 126 -1.20 -14.33 0.79
N PHE A 127 -0.23 -13.40 0.90
CA PHE A 127 -0.53 -11.98 0.97
C PHE A 127 -1.27 -11.48 -0.29
N LEU A 128 -0.75 -11.77 -1.48
CA LEU A 128 -1.42 -11.42 -2.74
C LEU A 128 -2.78 -12.10 -2.86
N GLY A 129 -2.90 -13.35 -2.41
CA GLY A 129 -4.16 -14.07 -2.34
C GLY A 129 -5.19 -13.37 -1.46
N SER A 130 -4.78 -12.77 -0.34
CA SER A 130 -5.68 -11.99 0.52
C SER A 130 -6.22 -10.73 -0.18
N ILE A 131 -5.40 -10.08 -1.01
CA ILE A 131 -5.81 -8.93 -1.83
C ILE A 131 -6.81 -9.37 -2.91
N VAL A 132 -6.50 -10.47 -3.61
CA VAL A 132 -7.39 -11.05 -4.63
C VAL A 132 -8.71 -11.50 -4.02
N LEU A 133 -8.71 -12.05 -2.80
CA LEU A 133 -9.93 -12.44 -2.09
C LEU A 133 -10.79 -11.24 -1.69
N THR A 134 -10.14 -10.13 -1.31
CA THR A 134 -10.84 -8.89 -0.94
C THR A 134 -11.42 -8.18 -2.17
N GLN A 135 -10.77 -8.33 -3.33
CA GLN A 135 -11.15 -7.70 -4.59
C GLN A 135 -11.07 -8.71 -5.75
N PRO A 136 -12.02 -9.66 -5.83
CA PRO A 136 -11.96 -10.70 -6.84
C PRO A 136 -12.06 -10.13 -8.26
N PRO A 137 -11.25 -10.62 -9.21
CA PRO A 137 -11.14 -10.05 -10.55
C PRO A 137 -12.41 -10.22 -11.39
N TRP A 138 -13.36 -11.06 -10.95
CA TRP A 138 -14.65 -11.26 -11.61
C TRP A 138 -15.74 -10.27 -11.17
N VAL A 139 -15.46 -9.39 -10.19
CA VAL A 139 -16.39 -8.35 -9.75
C VAL A 139 -16.06 -7.05 -10.49
N ALA A 140 -17.04 -6.54 -11.25
CA ALA A 140 -16.87 -5.42 -12.18
C ALA A 140 -16.52 -4.08 -11.51
N ASP A 141 -16.81 -3.92 -10.21
CA ASP A 141 -16.55 -2.70 -9.43
C ASP A 141 -15.26 -2.75 -8.60
N ALA A 142 -14.50 -3.85 -8.74
CA ALA A 142 -13.23 -4.02 -8.03
C ALA A 142 -12.06 -3.49 -8.87
N ALA A 143 -11.03 -2.93 -8.22
CA ALA A 143 -9.82 -2.52 -8.91
C ALA A 143 -9.21 -3.73 -9.67
N PRO A 144 -8.60 -3.53 -10.84
CA PRO A 144 -8.12 -4.64 -11.67
C PRO A 144 -7.02 -5.45 -10.95
N THR A 145 -7.39 -6.63 -10.43
CA THR A 145 -6.50 -7.53 -9.66
C THR A 145 -5.76 -8.58 -10.49
N TYR A 146 -5.87 -8.54 -11.82
CA TYR A 146 -5.21 -9.50 -12.72
C TYR A 146 -3.69 -9.57 -12.55
N TYR A 147 -3.04 -8.43 -12.28
CA TYR A 147 -1.60 -8.39 -12.04
C TYR A 147 -1.22 -9.16 -10.76
N GLN A 148 -2.00 -8.98 -9.71
CA GLN A 148 -1.82 -9.62 -8.40
C GLN A 148 -2.05 -11.14 -8.51
N VAL A 149 -3.03 -11.58 -9.31
CA VAL A 149 -3.26 -13.01 -9.59
C VAL A 149 -2.07 -13.63 -10.32
N ASN A 150 -1.58 -12.99 -11.38
CA ASN A 150 -0.41 -13.49 -12.12
C ASN A 150 0.84 -13.56 -11.24
N LEU A 151 1.06 -12.55 -10.40
CA LEU A 151 2.20 -12.50 -9.49
C LEU A 151 2.07 -13.57 -8.38
N MET A 152 0.88 -13.80 -7.86
CA MET A 152 0.61 -14.89 -6.91
C MET A 152 0.93 -16.27 -7.53
N LEU A 153 0.47 -16.52 -8.75
CA LEU A 153 0.78 -17.77 -9.47
C LEU A 153 2.28 -17.92 -9.72
N ALA A 154 2.97 -16.84 -10.11
CA ALA A 154 4.41 -16.84 -10.29
C ALA A 154 5.16 -17.18 -8.98
N LEU A 155 4.72 -16.62 -7.84
CA LEU A 155 5.29 -16.94 -6.53
C LEU A 155 5.04 -18.41 -6.13
N LEU A 156 3.86 -18.96 -6.41
CA LEU A 156 3.57 -20.38 -6.17
C LEU A 156 4.45 -21.29 -7.03
N VAL A 157 4.64 -20.96 -8.31
CA VAL A 157 5.59 -21.67 -9.19
C VAL A 157 7.00 -21.59 -8.64
N LEU A 158 7.45 -20.40 -8.21
CA LEU A 158 8.78 -20.20 -7.61
C LEU A 158 8.97 -21.03 -6.33
N ALA A 159 7.93 -21.09 -5.49
CA ALA A 159 7.91 -21.92 -4.28
C ALA A 159 7.97 -23.42 -4.59
N ALA A 160 7.29 -23.87 -5.66
CA ALA A 160 7.24 -25.27 -6.08
C ALA A 160 8.53 -25.73 -6.77
N VAL A 161 9.11 -24.90 -7.65
CA VAL A 161 10.38 -25.18 -8.34
C VAL A 161 11.56 -25.20 -7.36
N GLY A 162 11.46 -24.43 -6.26
CA GLY A 162 12.51 -24.40 -5.24
C GLY A 162 13.81 -23.76 -5.75
N ALA A 163 13.70 -22.71 -6.57
CA ALA A 163 14.84 -22.06 -7.22
C ALA A 163 15.97 -21.64 -6.26
N GLY A 164 15.64 -21.27 -5.01
CA GLY A 164 16.64 -20.93 -3.98
C GLY A 164 17.58 -22.07 -3.61
N ARG A 165 17.18 -23.33 -3.82
CA ARG A 165 18.06 -24.50 -3.59
C ARG A 165 19.11 -24.70 -4.69
N PHE A 166 18.89 -24.15 -5.88
CA PHE A 166 19.80 -24.29 -7.02
C PHE A 166 20.68 -23.05 -7.26
N ALA A 167 20.19 -21.84 -6.96
CA ALA A 167 20.88 -20.59 -7.26
C ALA A 167 20.83 -19.52 -6.14
N GLY A 168 20.28 -19.83 -4.96
CA GLY A 168 20.13 -18.89 -3.86
C GLY A 168 21.16 -19.04 -2.74
N LEU A 169 21.24 -18.04 -1.86
CA LEU A 169 22.00 -18.10 -0.61
C LEU A 169 21.54 -19.26 0.30
N ASP A 170 20.30 -19.72 0.15
CA ASP A 170 19.77 -20.95 0.77
C ASP A 170 20.64 -22.19 0.46
N PHE A 171 21.23 -22.29 -0.74
CA PHE A 171 22.16 -23.38 -1.06
C PHE A 171 23.45 -23.28 -0.25
N LEU A 172 24.00 -22.07 -0.06
CA LEU A 172 25.20 -21.86 0.75
C LEU A 172 24.94 -22.19 2.22
N LEU A 173 23.79 -21.78 2.77
CA LEU A 173 23.38 -22.15 4.13
C LEU A 173 23.14 -23.65 4.28
N GLY A 174 22.54 -24.30 3.28
CA GLY A 174 22.40 -25.75 3.23
C GLY A 174 23.75 -26.46 3.18
N ALA A 175 24.69 -25.97 2.36
CA ALA A 175 26.04 -26.52 2.24
C ALA A 175 26.88 -26.30 3.52
N LEU A 176 26.78 -25.13 4.15
CA LEU A 176 27.37 -24.85 5.47
C LEU A 176 26.79 -25.75 6.55
N ARG A 177 25.46 -25.97 6.56
CA ARG A 177 24.80 -26.88 7.50
C ARG A 177 25.21 -28.34 7.28
N HIS A 178 25.34 -28.78 6.03
CA HIS A 178 25.85 -30.12 5.71
C HIS A 178 27.34 -30.30 6.07
N ARG A 179 28.14 -29.22 6.04
CA ARG A 179 29.52 -29.24 6.54
C ARG A 179 29.61 -29.24 8.06
N CYS A 180 28.73 -28.52 8.77
CA CYS A 180 28.72 -28.48 10.23
C CYS A 180 28.07 -29.72 10.87
N CYS A 181 27.04 -30.29 10.23
CA CYS A 181 26.33 -31.48 10.70
C CYS A 181 26.03 -32.43 9.53
N PRO A 182 26.94 -33.37 9.21
CA PRO A 182 26.66 -34.38 8.19
C PRO A 182 25.49 -35.26 8.64
N PRO A 183 24.52 -35.57 7.75
CA PRO A 183 23.43 -36.48 8.08
C PRO A 183 24.00 -37.86 8.41
N LYS A 184 23.50 -38.47 9.49
CA LYS A 184 23.87 -39.81 9.92
C LYS A 184 23.54 -40.79 8.79
N GLN A 185 24.56 -41.41 8.20
CA GLN A 185 24.35 -42.42 7.17
C GLN A 185 23.80 -43.67 7.85
N GLU A 186 22.55 -44.04 7.58
CA GLU A 186 22.06 -45.36 7.91
C GLU A 186 22.69 -46.35 6.92
N THR A 187 23.69 -47.09 7.40
CA THR A 187 24.21 -48.31 6.79
C THR A 187 23.06 -49.28 6.60
N LYS A 188 22.76 -49.61 5.34
CA LYS A 188 21.87 -50.71 4.94
C LYS A 188 22.32 -52.05 5.50
#